data_AF-A0A3D2S8Q4-F1
#
_entry.id   AF-A0A3D2S8Q4-F1
#
_cell.length_a   1.000
_cell.length_b   1.000
_cell.length_c   1.000
_cell.angle_alpha   90.00
_cell.angle_beta   90.00
_cell.angle_gamma   90.00
#
_symmetry.space_group_name_H-M   'P 1'
#
loop_
_entity.id
_entity.type
_entity.pdbx_description
1 polymer ?
#
loop_
_entity_poly.entity_id
_entity_poly.type
_entity_poly.pdbx_seq_one_letter_code
_entity_poly.pdbx_strand_id
1 'polypeptide(L)' 'MSEIKQASHPKGLYVLFFTEMWERFGYYLMLGIFSLYMLDSLENGGMGFSGQKKSDIYGTYIGLVYLTPFI' A
#
# COMPACT_ATOMS: atom_id res chain seq x y z
N MET A 1 -25.48 22.95 32.26
CA MET A 1 -24.67 22.68 31.05
C MET A 1 -23.43 21.91 31.47
N SER A 2 -23.40 20.60 31.26
CA SER A 2 -22.16 19.83 31.36
C SER A 2 -21.29 20.18 30.15
N GLU A 3 -20.12 20.75 30.37
CA GLU A 3 -19.15 20.97 29.29
C GLU A 3 -18.88 19.64 28.59
N ILE A 4 -19.17 19.59 27.29
CA ILE A 4 -18.68 18.50 26.44
C ILE A 4 -17.17 18.72 26.34
N LYS A 5 -16.42 18.03 27.21
CA LYS A 5 -14.97 17.93 27.11
C LYS A 5 -14.68 17.26 25.78
N GLN A 6 -14.41 18.06 24.75
CA GLN A 6 -14.04 17.59 23.42
C GLN A 6 -12.88 16.63 23.63
N ALA A 7 -13.08 15.35 23.30
CA ALA A 7 -12.09 14.31 23.53
C ALA A 7 -10.85 14.64 22.69
N SER A 8 -9.88 15.34 23.30
CA SER A 8 -8.60 15.62 22.67
C SER A 8 -7.87 14.29 22.55
N HIS A 9 -7.66 13.85 21.32
CA HIS A 9 -6.84 12.68 21.07
C HIS A 9 -5.40 12.92 21.56
N PRO A 10 -4.72 11.88 22.08
CA PRO A 10 -3.32 12.00 22.47
C PRO A 10 -2.49 12.60 21.33
N LYS A 11 -1.59 13.54 21.64
CA LYS A 11 -0.77 14.22 20.61
C LYS A 11 0.02 13.24 19.73
N GLY A 12 0.45 12.10 20.30
CA GLY A 12 1.12 11.03 19.56
C GLY A 12 0.23 10.32 18.54
N LEU A 13 -1.10 10.33 18.72
CA LEU A 13 -2.02 9.73 17.76
C LEU A 13 -1.97 10.46 16.41
N TYR A 14 -1.77 11.77 16.38
CA TYR A 14 -1.62 12.50 15.11
C TYR A 14 -0.40 12.03 14.34
N VAL A 15 0.74 11.83 15.02
CA VAL A 15 1.97 11.31 14.40
C VAL A 15 1.76 9.90 13.87
N LEU A 16 1.18 9.00 14.70
CA LEU A 16 0.87 7.63 14.28
C LEU A 16 -0.12 7.59 13.11
N PHE A 17 -1.15 8.44 13.14
CA PHE A 17 -2.15 8.55 12.09
C PHE A 17 -1.53 8.97 10.76
N PHE A 18 -0.73 10.04 10.74
CA PHE A 18 -0.08 10.49 9.50
C PHE A 18 0.96 9.48 9.01
N THR A 19 1.67 8.82 9.93
CA THR A 19 2.64 7.77 9.59
C THR A 19 1.95 6.57 8.94
N GLU A 20 0.90 6.02 9.56
CA GLU A 20 0.11 4.91 9.02
C GLU A 20 -0.60 5.29 7.72
N MET A 21 -1.15 6.51 7.63
CA MET A 21 -1.83 6.96 6.41
C MET A 21 -0.84 7.03 5.24
N TRP A 22 0.36 7.55 5.48
CA TRP A 22 1.39 7.65 4.44
C TRP A 22 1.96 6.28 4.05
N GLU A 23 2.15 5.39 5.02
CA GLU A 23 2.56 4.00 4.78
C GLU A 23 1.54 3.30 3.87
N ARG A 24 0.25 3.36 4.22
CA ARG A 24 -0.82 2.76 3.42
C ARG A 24 -0.96 3.39 2.05
N PHE A 25 -0.83 4.71 1.96
CA PHE A 25 -0.83 5.41 0.69
C PHE A 25 0.29 4.91 -0.22
N GLY A 26 1.52 4.84 0.30
CA GLY A 26 2.68 4.32 -0.44
C GLY A 26 2.50 2.85 -0.85
N TYR A 27 1.98 2.01 0.04
CA TYR A 27 1.72 0.60 -0.22
C TYR A 27 0.70 0.40 -1.36
N TYR A 28 -0.46 1.06 -1.29
CA TYR A 28 -1.47 0.95 -2.33
C TYR A 28 -1.05 1.60 -3.64
N LEU A 29 -0.32 2.73 -3.59
CA LEU A 29 0.22 3.38 -4.78
C LEU A 29 1.20 2.45 -5.49
N MET A 30 2.14 1.86 -4.75
CA MET A 30 3.12 0.92 -5.29
C MET A 30 2.41 -0.28 -5.95
N LEU A 31 1.43 -0.90 -5.29
CA LEU A 31 0.66 -2.00 -5.87
C LEU A 31 -0.05 -1.61 -7.17
N GLY A 32 -0.65 -0.40 -7.21
CA GLY A 32 -1.34 0.12 -8.40
C GLY A 32 -0.38 0.37 -9.56
N ILE A 33 0.65 1.18 -9.36
CA ILE A 33 1.61 1.54 -10.41
C ILE A 33 2.39 0.31 -10.88
N PHE A 34 2.72 -0.61 -9.97
CA PHE A 34 3.45 -1.84 -10.30
C PHE A 34 2.59 -2.77 -11.15
N SER A 35 1.28 -2.88 -10.84
CA SER A 35 0.35 -3.64 -11.68
C SER A 35 0.21 -3.04 -13.08
N LEU A 36 0.15 -1.71 -13.21
CA LEU A 36 0.09 -1.06 -14.52
C LEU A 36 1.39 -1.25 -15.30
N TYR A 37 2.53 -1.07 -14.64
CA TYR A 37 3.85 -1.26 -15.22
C TYR A 37 4.09 -2.67 -15.76
N MET A 38 3.60 -3.70 -15.04
CA MET A 38 3.70 -5.08 -15.52
C MET A 38 2.86 -5.34 -16.78
N LEU A 39 1.68 -4.71 -16.88
CA LEU A 39 0.76 -4.91 -18.00
C LEU A 39 1.11 -4.05 -19.22
N ASP A 40 1.75 -2.91 -19.01
CA ASP A 40 2.09 -1.99 -20.09
C ASP A 40 3.12 -2.60 -21.05
N SER A 41 3.05 -2.22 -22.33
CA SER A 41 3.86 -2.83 -23.38
C SER A 41 5.34 -2.49 -23.25
N LEU A 42 6.20 -3.34 -23.81
CA LEU A 42 7.64 -3.09 -23.87
C LEU A 42 7.99 -1.80 -24.63
N GLU A 43 7.16 -1.39 -25.59
CA GLU A 43 7.34 -0.15 -26.35
C GLU A 43 7.15 1.12 -25.51
N ASN A 44 6.28 1.05 -24.50
CA ASN A 44 6.06 2.12 -23.52
C ASN A 44 7.02 2.06 -22.32
N GLY A 45 7.95 1.09 -22.31
CA GLY A 45 8.90 0.85 -21.21
C GLY A 45 8.35 -0.01 -20.07
N GLY A 46 7.16 -0.60 -20.23
CA GLY A 46 6.59 -1.59 -19.32
C GLY A 46 7.17 -3.00 -19.52
N MET A 47 6.64 -4.01 -18.83
CA MET A 47 7.13 -5.40 -18.93
C MET A 47 6.42 -6.25 -19.99
N GLY A 48 5.27 -5.81 -20.52
CA GLY A 48 4.48 -6.51 -21.52
C GLY A 48 3.93 -7.86 -21.03
N PHE A 49 3.73 -8.03 -19.72
CA PHE A 49 3.25 -9.31 -19.17
C PHE A 49 1.77 -9.52 -19.45
N SER A 50 1.39 -10.80 -19.61
CA SER A 50 -0.02 -11.19 -19.59
C SER A 50 -0.61 -10.99 -18.21
N GLY A 51 -1.93 -10.77 -18.14
CA GLY A 51 -2.65 -10.61 -16.86
C GLY A 51 -2.42 -11.77 -15.89
N GLN A 52 -2.22 -12.98 -16.41
CA GLN A 52 -1.92 -14.18 -15.62
C GLN A 52 -0.57 -14.05 -14.88
N LYS A 53 0.49 -13.74 -15.63
CA LYS A 53 1.85 -13.60 -15.07
C LYS A 53 1.95 -12.43 -14.10
N LYS A 54 1.24 -11.34 -14.39
CA LYS A 54 1.07 -10.22 -13.46
C LYS A 54 0.38 -10.64 -12.16
N SER A 55 -0.66 -11.47 -12.23
CA SER A 55 -1.36 -11.96 -11.03
C SER A 55 -0.48 -12.85 -10.15
N ASP A 56 0.32 -13.73 -10.75
CA ASP A 56 1.23 -14.62 -10.01
C ASP A 56 2.30 -13.83 -9.22
N ILE A 57 2.94 -12.87 -9.88
CA ILE A 57 3.95 -11.99 -9.25
C ILE A 57 3.31 -11.15 -8.14
N TYR A 58 2.14 -10.58 -8.42
CA TYR A 58 1.42 -9.74 -7.47
C TYR A 58 0.98 -10.52 -6.23
N GLY A 59 0.46 -11.74 -6.40
CA GLY A 59 0.09 -12.62 -5.30
C GLY A 59 1.29 -13.04 -4.45
N THR A 60 2.39 -13.40 -5.10
CA THR A 60 3.65 -13.75 -4.40
C THR A 60 4.19 -12.58 -3.59
N TYR A 61 4.20 -11.37 -4.17
CA TYR A 61 4.63 -10.16 -3.47
C TYR A 61 3.82 -9.91 -2.20
N ILE A 62 2.48 -9.95 -2.28
CA ILE A 62 1.62 -9.77 -1.12
C ILE A 62 1.87 -10.87 -0.08
N GLY A 63 1.99 -12.13 -0.52
CA GLY A 63 2.31 -13.26 0.37
C GLY A 63 3.60 -13.03 1.16
N LEU A 64 4.66 -12.52 0.52
CA LEU A 64 5.92 -12.20 1.18
C LEU A 64 5.81 -11.01 2.13
N VAL A 65 5.06 -9.96 1.77
CA VAL A 65 4.80 -8.82 2.66
C VAL A 65 4.13 -9.28 3.96
N TYR A 66 3.18 -10.21 3.87
CA TYR A 66 2.55 -10.80 5.05
C TYR A 66 3.44 -11.80 5.81
N LEU A 67 4.39 -12.44 5.15
CA LEU A 67 5.32 -13.39 5.78
C LEU A 67 6.46 -12.70 6.53
N THR A 68 6.94 -11.56 6.01
CA THR A 68 8.11 -10.84 6.55
C THR A 68 8.03 -10.52 8.05
N PRO A 69 6.88 -10.16 8.66
CA PRO A 69 6.77 -9.92 10.10
C PRO A 69 6.98 -11.16 10.97
N PHE A 70 6.94 -12.36 10.39
CA PHE A 70 7.09 -13.63 11.11
C PHE A 70 8.53 -14.17 11.08
N ILE A 71 9.41 -13.58 10.26
CA ILE A 71 10.84 -13.90 10.17
C ILE A 71 11.63 -12.82 10.91
#